data_AF-A0A925L0Y0-F1
#
_entry.id   AF-A0A925L0Y0-F1
#
_cell.length_a   1.000
_cell.length_b   1.000
_cell.length_c   1.000
_cell.angle_alpha   90.00
_cell.angle_beta   90.00
_cell.angle_gamma   90.00
#
_symmetry.space_group_name_H-M   'P 1'
#
loop_
_entity.id
_entity.type
_entity.pdbx_description
1 polymer ?
#
loop_
_entity_poly.entity_id
_entity_poly.type
_entity_poly.pdbx_seq_one_letter_code
_entity_poly.pdbx_strand_id
1 'polypeptide(L)'
;MLEAYRQHVAERAALGIPPLPLSAQQTAELIALLLNPPKGEEQALVELLTYRVPAGVDDAAKVKAEFLAKVSKGELACALISRETATQLLGTMLGGFNIKPLIDVLGDATVGSVAAEGLKKTLLVFDYFHDVKALAD
;
A
#
# COMPACT_ATOMS: atom_id res chain seq x y z
N MET A 1 -2.29 16.24 -9.28
CA MET A 1 -2.83 15.39 -8.20
C MET A 1 -3.41 16.17 -7.01
N LEU A 2 -2.61 16.68 -6.05
CA LEU A 2 -3.10 17.12 -4.74
C LEU A 2 -4.18 18.22 -4.78
N GLU A 3 -3.96 19.28 -5.56
CA GLU A 3 -4.93 20.38 -5.66
C GLU A 3 -6.27 19.92 -6.21
N ALA A 4 -6.25 19.15 -7.31
CA ALA A 4 -7.45 18.55 -7.89
C ALA A 4 -8.14 17.58 -6.90
N TYR A 5 -7.37 16.82 -6.11
CA TYR A 5 -7.93 15.96 -5.07
C TYR A 5 -8.62 16.76 -3.96
N ARG A 6 -8.03 17.88 -3.51
CA ARG A 6 -8.63 18.77 -2.50
C ARG A 6 -9.92 19.42 -3.00
N GLN A 7 -9.95 19.85 -4.25
CA GLN A 7 -11.16 20.38 -4.87
C GLN A 7 -12.28 19.34 -4.89
N HIS A 8 -11.98 18.10 -5.31
CA HIS A 8 -12.93 16.98 -5.26
C HIS A 8 -13.42 16.68 -3.84
N VAL A 9 -12.53 16.72 -2.84
CA VAL A 9 -12.91 16.56 -1.42
C VAL A 9 -13.91 17.65 -1.01
N ALA A 10 -13.64 18.91 -1.35
CA ALA A 10 -14.53 20.03 -1.02
C ALA A 10 -15.90 19.92 -1.74
N GLU A 11 -15.90 19.58 -3.02
CA GLU A 11 -17.12 19.36 -3.81
C GLU A 11 -18.00 18.27 -3.21
N ARG A 12 -17.40 17.15 -2.80
CA ARG A 12 -18.14 16.04 -2.19
C ARG A 12 -18.58 16.32 -0.76
N ALA A 13 -17.77 17.05 0.01
CA ALA A 13 -18.16 17.54 1.32
C ALA A 13 -19.37 18.47 1.27
N ALA A 14 -19.47 19.33 0.24
CA ALA A 14 -20.65 20.19 0.02
C ALA A 14 -21.93 19.38 -0.26
N LEU A 15 -21.80 18.14 -0.74
CA LEU A 15 -22.90 17.19 -0.93
C LEU A 15 -23.11 16.26 0.28
N GLY A 16 -22.33 16.40 1.35
CA GLY A 16 -22.42 15.55 2.55
C GLY A 16 -21.93 14.11 2.35
N ILE A 17 -21.11 13.85 1.33
CA ILE A 17 -20.64 12.51 0.96
C ILE A 17 -19.11 12.43 0.96
N PRO A 18 -18.51 11.26 1.24
CA PRO A 18 -17.06 11.12 1.27
C PRO A 18 -16.44 11.29 -0.13
N PRO A 19 -15.14 11.65 -0.21
CA PRO A 19 -14.40 11.63 -1.47
C PRO A 19 -14.37 10.23 -2.06
N LEU A 20 -14.35 10.13 -3.39
CA LEU A 20 -14.10 8.86 -4.06
C LEU A 20 -12.68 8.35 -3.74
N PRO A 21 -12.46 7.02 -3.74
CA PRO A 21 -11.12 6.44 -3.71
C PRO A 21 -10.26 6.93 -4.88
N LEU A 22 -8.93 6.84 -4.73
CA LEU A 22 -7.98 7.17 -5.77
C LEU A 22 -8.05 6.17 -6.91
N SER A 23 -8.01 6.67 -8.14
CA SER A 23 -7.81 5.84 -9.33
C SER A 23 -6.37 5.33 -9.43
N ALA A 24 -6.12 4.38 -10.34
CA ALA A 24 -4.77 3.91 -10.63
C ALA A 24 -3.83 5.05 -11.06
N GLN A 25 -4.31 5.98 -11.90
CA GLN A 25 -3.55 7.16 -12.30
C GLN A 25 -3.23 8.06 -11.11
N GLN A 26 -4.22 8.38 -10.27
CA GLN A 26 -4.00 9.22 -9.09
C GLN A 26 -3.04 8.55 -8.10
N THR A 27 -3.08 7.23 -7.98
CA THR A 27 -2.16 6.46 -7.14
C THR A 27 -0.74 6.50 -7.68
N ALA A 28 -0.54 6.40 -8.99
CA ALA A 28 0.77 6.56 -9.62
C ALA A 28 1.33 7.99 -9.43
N GLU A 29 0.50 9.02 -9.59
CA GLU A 29 0.87 10.41 -9.32
C GLU A 29 1.22 10.63 -7.84
N LEU A 30 0.46 10.01 -6.92
CA LEU A 30 0.75 10.04 -5.48
C LEU A 30 2.11 9.40 -5.16
N ILE A 31 2.44 8.26 -5.78
CA ILE A 31 3.73 7.60 -5.61
C ILE A 31 4.88 8.50 -6.08
N ALA A 32 4.71 9.21 -7.20
CA ALA A 32 5.72 10.17 -7.66
C ALA A 32 5.97 11.28 -6.63
N LEU A 33 4.91 11.75 -5.95
CA LEU A 33 5.02 12.72 -4.86
C LEU A 33 5.64 12.11 -3.59
N LEU A 34 5.34 10.86 -3.25
CA LEU A 34 5.99 10.18 -2.11
C LEU A 34 7.50 10.01 -2.30
N LEU A 35 7.96 9.87 -3.54
CA LEU A 35 9.38 9.78 -3.87
C LEU A 35 10.06 11.16 -3.89
N ASN A 36 9.31 12.24 -4.14
CA ASN A 36 9.81 13.61 -4.14
C ASN A 36 8.81 14.55 -3.43
N PRO A 37 8.72 14.49 -2.09
CA PRO A 37 7.63 15.14 -1.37
C PRO A 37 7.77 16.66 -1.37
N PRO A 38 6.70 17.41 -1.71
CA PRO A 38 6.65 18.83 -1.44
C PRO A 38 6.70 19.09 0.06
N LYS A 39 7.43 20.14 0.46
CA LYS A 39 7.60 20.50 1.86
C LYS A 39 6.25 20.79 2.53
N GLY A 40 5.99 20.12 3.65
CA GLY A 40 4.76 20.28 4.43
C GLY A 40 3.59 19.40 3.97
N GLU A 41 3.77 18.59 2.93
CA GLU A 41 2.74 17.66 2.42
C GLU A 41 2.99 16.21 2.84
N GLU A 42 4.10 15.93 3.53
CA GLU A 42 4.61 14.58 3.78
C GLU A 42 3.57 13.68 4.45
N GLN A 43 2.94 14.17 5.51
CA GLN A 43 1.91 13.43 6.25
C GLN A 43 0.67 13.18 5.38
N ALA A 44 0.21 14.19 4.64
CA ALA A 44 -0.96 14.07 3.78
C ALA A 44 -0.75 13.00 2.69
N LEU A 45 0.45 12.93 2.11
CA LEU A 45 0.79 11.91 1.11
C LEU A 45 0.72 10.49 1.69
N VAL A 46 1.26 10.27 2.89
CA VAL A 46 1.22 8.97 3.57
C VAL A 46 -0.22 8.59 3.93
N GLU A 47 -1.04 9.54 4.40
CA GLU A 47 -2.45 9.31 4.71
C GLU A 47 -3.27 8.94 3.47
N LEU A 48 -3.03 9.60 2.34
CA LEU A 48 -3.67 9.25 1.07
C LEU A 48 -3.35 7.82 0.63
N LEU A 49 -2.07 7.43 0.70
CA LEU A 49 -1.67 6.07 0.33
C LEU A 49 -2.30 5.04 1.27
N THR A 50 -2.35 5.36 2.56
CA THR A 50 -2.87 4.46 3.60
C THR A 50 -4.37 4.23 3.45
N TYR A 51 -5.16 5.30 3.30
CA TYR A 51 -6.62 5.25 3.48
C TYR A 51 -7.45 5.52 2.24
N ARG A 52 -6.85 5.99 1.13
CA ARG A 52 -7.61 6.43 -0.05
C ARG A 52 -7.39 5.57 -1.30
N VAL A 53 -6.50 4.58 -1.26
CA VAL A 53 -6.37 3.59 -2.32
C VAL A 53 -7.24 2.38 -2.00
N PRO A 54 -8.08 1.89 -2.94
CA PRO A 54 -8.78 0.62 -2.80
C PRO A 54 -7.86 -0.55 -2.42
N ALA A 55 -8.45 -1.56 -1.79
CA ALA A 55 -7.80 -2.83 -1.47
C ALA A 55 -8.19 -3.92 -2.48
N GLY A 56 -7.65 -5.12 -2.37
CA GLY A 56 -8.05 -6.23 -3.24
C GLY A 56 -7.35 -6.24 -4.60
N VAL A 57 -8.13 -6.51 -5.63
CA VAL A 57 -7.67 -6.66 -7.03
C VAL A 57 -8.05 -5.47 -7.93
N ASP A 58 -8.29 -4.32 -7.33
CA ASP A 58 -8.49 -3.06 -8.05
C ASP A 58 -7.19 -2.58 -8.73
N ASP A 59 -7.30 -1.88 -9.86
CA ASP A 59 -6.13 -1.38 -10.60
C ASP A 59 -5.26 -0.42 -9.75
N ALA A 60 -5.87 0.41 -8.91
CA ALA A 60 -5.14 1.28 -7.99
C ALA A 60 -4.46 0.48 -6.86
N ALA A 61 -5.11 -0.59 -6.39
CA ALA A 61 -4.51 -1.51 -5.43
C ALA A 61 -3.27 -2.19 -6.03
N LYS A 62 -3.30 -2.58 -7.31
CA LYS A 62 -2.13 -3.12 -8.00
C LYS A 62 -0.95 -2.16 -7.99
N VAL A 63 -1.18 -0.91 -8.39
CA VAL A 63 -0.16 0.15 -8.42
C VAL A 63 0.45 0.38 -7.02
N LYS A 64 -0.39 0.44 -5.98
CA LYS A 64 0.06 0.54 -4.59
C LYS A 64 0.87 -0.67 -4.14
N ALA A 65 0.40 -1.89 -4.42
CA ALA A 65 1.08 -3.12 -4.02
C ALA A 65 2.47 -3.24 -4.68
N GLU A 66 2.59 -2.93 -5.97
CA GLU A 66 3.86 -2.97 -6.70
C GLU A 66 4.88 -1.97 -6.13
N PHE A 67 4.44 -0.76 -5.80
CA PHE A 67 5.29 0.23 -5.14
C PHE A 67 5.74 -0.24 -3.76
N LEU A 68 4.80 -0.65 -2.90
CA LEU A 68 5.11 -1.09 -1.54
C LEU A 68 5.98 -2.35 -1.53
N ALA A 69 5.82 -3.25 -2.49
CA ALA A 69 6.65 -4.45 -2.65
C ALA A 69 8.12 -4.09 -2.93
N LYS A 70 8.38 -3.10 -3.79
CA LYS A 70 9.75 -2.63 -4.05
C LYS A 70 10.36 -1.98 -2.83
N VAL A 71 9.58 -1.20 -2.09
CA VAL A 71 10.04 -0.56 -0.85
C VAL A 71 10.32 -1.61 0.24
N SER A 72 9.44 -2.59 0.44
CA SER A 72 9.63 -3.65 1.46
C SER A 72 10.87 -4.50 1.17
N LYS A 73 11.13 -4.82 -0.10
CA LYS A 73 12.33 -5.55 -0.55
C LYS A 73 13.61 -4.71 -0.50
N GLY A 74 13.51 -3.40 -0.30
CA GLY A 74 14.66 -2.48 -0.33
C GLY A 74 15.17 -2.18 -1.74
N GLU A 75 14.41 -2.52 -2.78
CA GLU A 75 14.71 -2.24 -4.19
C GLU A 75 14.45 -0.77 -4.57
N LEU A 76 13.58 -0.10 -3.81
CA LEU A 76 13.24 1.31 -3.97
C LEU A 76 13.24 2.01 -2.62
N ALA A 77 14.03 3.07 -2.48
CA ALA A 77 14.01 3.91 -1.29
C ALA A 77 12.88 4.96 -1.38
N CYS A 78 12.17 5.17 -0.27
CA CYS A 78 11.22 6.26 -0.08
C CYS A 78 11.52 6.95 1.25
N ALA A 79 11.70 8.26 1.24
CA ALA A 79 12.05 9.02 2.45
C ALA A 79 10.92 9.00 3.51
N LEU A 80 9.67 8.79 3.08
CA LEU A 80 8.49 8.87 3.95
C LEU A 80 7.97 7.50 4.40
N ILE A 81 8.41 6.41 3.78
CA ILE A 81 7.90 5.05 4.03
C ILE A 81 9.10 4.12 4.17
N SER A 82 9.32 3.62 5.38
CA SER A 82 10.37 2.62 5.64
C SER A 82 9.99 1.25 5.07
N ARG A 83 10.95 0.32 5.04
CA ARG A 83 10.68 -1.07 4.63
C ARG A 83 9.61 -1.71 5.51
N GLU A 84 9.68 -1.49 6.82
CA GLU A 84 8.71 -1.99 7.81
C GLU A 84 7.33 -1.39 7.58
N THR A 85 7.22 -0.07 7.40
CA THR A 85 5.94 0.58 7.11
C THR A 85 5.35 0.10 5.79
N ALA A 86 6.19 -0.10 4.76
CA ALA A 86 5.70 -0.65 3.49
C ALA A 86 5.12 -2.06 3.65
N THR A 87 5.80 -2.92 4.40
CA THR A 87 5.31 -4.26 4.74
C THR A 87 4.04 -4.23 5.57
N GLN A 88 3.92 -3.31 6.54
CA GLN A 88 2.69 -3.11 7.31
C GLN A 88 1.51 -2.71 6.40
N LEU A 89 1.74 -1.77 5.48
CA LEU A 89 0.72 -1.31 4.54
C LEU A 89 0.29 -2.40 3.55
N LEU A 90 1.20 -3.26 3.09
CA LEU A 90 0.83 -4.46 2.34
C LEU A 90 -0.12 -5.36 3.15
N GLY A 91 0.12 -5.51 4.46
CA GLY A 91 -0.73 -6.27 5.37
C GLY A 91 -2.16 -5.74 5.52
N THR A 92 -2.46 -4.50 5.14
CA THR A 92 -3.80 -3.91 5.25
C THR A 92 -4.63 -3.99 3.98
N MET A 93 -4.09 -4.56 2.90
CA MET A 93 -4.73 -4.57 1.57
C MET A 93 -5.74 -5.72 1.36
N LEU A 94 -6.16 -6.38 2.44
CA LEU A 94 -7.19 -7.43 2.55
C LEU A 94 -6.90 -8.75 1.81
N GLY A 95 -6.23 -8.71 0.66
CA GLY A 95 -5.90 -9.85 -0.19
C GLY A 95 -5.71 -9.44 -1.65
N GLY A 96 -5.25 -10.35 -2.50
CA GLY A 96 -4.94 -10.05 -3.91
C GLY A 96 -3.48 -9.67 -4.13
N PHE A 97 -3.22 -8.49 -4.69
CA PHE A 97 -1.88 -8.10 -5.14
C PHE A 97 -0.83 -7.96 -4.02
N ASN A 98 -1.26 -7.90 -2.76
CA ASN A 98 -0.38 -7.79 -1.59
C ASN A 98 0.13 -9.13 -1.05
N ILE A 99 -0.49 -10.27 -1.39
CA ILE A 99 -0.18 -11.57 -0.77
C ILE A 99 1.23 -12.04 -1.15
N LYS A 100 1.51 -12.15 -2.44
CA LYS A 100 2.84 -12.61 -2.91
C LYS A 100 3.98 -11.72 -2.42
N PRO A 101 3.87 -10.37 -2.45
CA PRO A 101 4.86 -9.49 -1.82
C PRO A 101 5.13 -9.76 -0.34
N LEU A 102 4.10 -10.07 0.47
CA LEU A 102 4.28 -10.41 1.88
C LEU A 102 5.02 -11.74 2.04
N ILE A 103 4.67 -12.74 1.25
CA ILE A 103 5.32 -14.06 1.27
C ILE A 103 6.79 -13.94 0.86
N ASP A 104 7.08 -13.17 -0.19
CA ASP A 104 8.44 -12.97 -0.71
C ASP A 104 9.42 -12.42 0.34
N VAL A 105 8.92 -11.68 1.32
CA VAL A 105 9.76 -11.06 2.36
C VAL A 105 9.69 -11.77 3.70
N LEU A 106 9.02 -12.93 3.82
CA LEU A 106 8.93 -13.71 5.07
C LEU A 106 10.30 -14.13 5.61
N GLY A 107 11.25 -14.42 4.72
CA GLY A 107 12.62 -14.79 5.08
C GLY A 107 13.55 -13.59 5.34
N ASP A 108 13.08 -12.35 5.18
CA ASP A 108 13.90 -11.16 5.38
C ASP A 108 14.09 -10.85 6.88
N ALA A 109 15.33 -10.65 7.30
CA ALA A 109 15.66 -10.41 8.72
C ALA A 109 15.09 -9.11 9.30
N THR A 110 14.76 -8.12 8.46
CA THR A 110 14.23 -6.82 8.86
C THR A 110 12.70 -6.83 8.89
N VAL A 111 12.08 -7.37 7.84
CA VAL A 111 10.63 -7.24 7.64
C VAL A 111 9.85 -8.56 7.71
N GLY A 112 10.52 -9.71 7.85
CA GLY A 112 9.87 -11.02 7.85
C GLY A 112 8.84 -11.19 8.97
N SER A 113 9.14 -10.73 10.20
CA SER A 113 8.20 -10.75 11.32
C SER A 113 6.98 -9.84 11.07
N VAL A 114 7.20 -8.68 10.44
CA VAL A 114 6.12 -7.75 10.06
C VAL A 114 5.22 -8.38 9.00
N ALA A 115 5.81 -9.07 8.02
CA ALA A 115 5.06 -9.77 6.98
C ALA A 115 4.24 -10.94 7.55
N ALA A 116 4.83 -11.71 8.46
CA ALA A 116 4.14 -12.79 9.18
C ALA A 116 2.93 -12.27 9.96
N GLU A 117 3.07 -11.14 10.66
CA GLU A 117 1.95 -10.51 11.38
C GLU A 117 0.83 -10.00 10.44
N GLY A 118 1.18 -9.54 9.24
CA GLY A 118 0.21 -9.19 8.20
C GLY A 118 -0.52 -10.43 7.65
N LEU A 119 0.22 -11.45 7.24
CA LEU A 119 -0.32 -12.69 6.68
C LEU A 119 -1.21 -13.43 7.69
N LYS A 120 -0.82 -13.47 8.97
CA LYS A 120 -1.61 -14.08 10.06
C LYS A 120 -3.04 -13.54 10.17
N LYS A 121 -3.26 -12.27 9.78
CA LYS A 121 -4.57 -11.59 9.83
C LYS A 121 -5.29 -11.60 8.48
N THR A 122 -4.67 -12.17 7.45
CA THR A 122 -5.19 -12.14 6.09
C THR A 122 -5.97 -13.42 5.80
N LEU A 123 -7.29 -13.29 5.62
CA LEU A 123 -8.17 -14.42 5.31
C LEU A 123 -8.09 -14.82 3.83
N LEU A 124 -7.90 -13.86 2.94
CA LEU A 124 -7.96 -14.02 1.49
C LEU A 124 -6.61 -14.48 0.90
N VAL A 125 -5.97 -15.47 1.55
CA VAL A 125 -4.71 -16.08 1.08
C VAL A 125 -4.94 -17.18 0.03
N PHE A 126 -6.08 -17.88 0.06
CA PHE A 126 -6.43 -18.93 -0.90
C PHE A 126 -5.26 -19.90 -1.18
N ASP A 127 -4.94 -20.14 -2.45
CA ASP A 127 -3.89 -21.10 -2.85
C ASP A 127 -2.49 -20.69 -2.39
N TYR A 128 -2.25 -19.40 -2.11
CA TYR A 128 -0.98 -18.95 -1.53
C TYR A 128 -0.72 -19.50 -0.12
N PHE A 129 -1.71 -20.12 0.51
CA PHE A 129 -1.48 -20.93 1.71
C PHE A 129 -0.38 -21.98 1.49
N HIS A 130 -0.33 -22.60 0.31
CA HIS A 130 0.68 -23.62 0.02
C HIS A 130 2.10 -23.05 -0.05
N ASP A 131 2.27 -21.84 -0.61
CA ASP A 131 3.54 -21.13 -0.61
C ASP A 131 4.01 -20.84 0.82
N VAL A 132 3.12 -20.38 1.70
CA VAL A 132 3.45 -20.15 3.12
C VAL A 132 3.82 -21.46 3.82
N LYS A 133 3.04 -22.53 3.61
CA LYS A 133 3.31 -23.85 4.19
C LYS A 133 4.68 -24.37 3.76
N ALA A 134 5.04 -24.23 2.47
CA ALA A 134 6.32 -24.69 1.95
C ALA A 134 7.54 -23.95 2.55
N LEU A 135 7.35 -22.75 3.09
CA LEU A 135 8.39 -22.00 3.80
C LEU A 135 8.53 -22.42 5.28
N ALA A 136 7.52 -23.09 5.84
CA ALA A 136 7.52 -23.54 7.23
C ALA A 136 7.99 -24.99 7.40
N ASP A 137 7.82 -25.81 6.36
CA ASP A 137 8.29 -27.20 6.28
C ASP A 137 9.81 -27.28 6.04
#